data_AF-A0A561UKD6-F1
#
_entry.id   AF-A0A561UKD6-F1
#
_cell.length_a   1.000
_cell.length_b   1.000
_cell.length_c   1.000
_cell.angle_alpha   90.00
_cell.angle_beta   90.00
_cell.angle_gamma   90.00
#
_symmetry.space_group_name_H-M   'P 1'
#
loop_
_entity.id
_entity.type
_entity.pdbx_description
1 polymer ?
#
loop_
_entity_poly.entity_id
_entity_poly.type
_entity_poly.pdbx_seq_one_letter_code
_entity_poly.pdbx_strand_id
1 'polypeptide(L)'
;MPTPHPFALLLGLLRLLTAALLPGDPHSSLGLTVLAAATALVAAAGTVAALQVLGRVLARLLGARAPQAVRDGTLRRRAWRTAFLPQRDPDARGRRRPRAPGAAPTAA
;
A
#
# COMPACT_ATOMS: atom_id res chain seq x y z
N MET A 1 -10.11 -0.78 -17.82
CA MET A 1 -9.46 -2.11 -17.91
C MET A 1 -9.48 -2.74 -16.53
N PRO A 2 -10.35 -3.72 -16.25
CA PRO A 2 -10.37 -4.38 -14.95
C PRO A 2 -9.04 -5.12 -14.74
N THR A 3 -8.33 -4.80 -13.66
CA THR A 3 -7.11 -5.54 -13.31
C THR A 3 -7.55 -6.93 -12.84
N PRO A 4 -7.09 -8.01 -13.50
CA PRO A 4 -7.46 -9.35 -13.10
C PRO A 4 -7.04 -9.54 -11.64
N HIS A 5 -8.01 -9.87 -10.79
CA HIS A 5 -7.78 -10.04 -9.37
C HIS A 5 -6.83 -11.22 -9.15
N PRO A 6 -5.85 -11.12 -8.23
CA PRO A 6 -4.85 -12.17 -8.04
C PRO A 6 -5.50 -13.52 -7.71
N PHE A 7 -6.65 -13.49 -7.02
CA PHE A 7 -7.50 -14.65 -6.77
C PHE A 7 -8.05 -15.30 -8.04
N ALA A 8 -8.47 -14.51 -9.02
CA ALA A 8 -8.96 -15.04 -10.30
C ALA A 8 -7.83 -15.71 -11.11
N LEU A 9 -6.62 -15.16 -11.04
CA LEU A 9 -5.44 -15.78 -11.66
C LEU A 9 -5.05 -17.09 -10.98
N LEU A 10 -5.04 -17.12 -9.65
CA LEU A 10 -4.77 -18.34 -8.86
C LEU A 10 -5.79 -19.44 -9.16
N LEU A 11 -7.09 -19.09 -9.18
CA LEU A 11 -8.17 -20.02 -9.50
C LEU A 11 -8.07 -20.53 -10.94
N GLY A 12 -7.71 -19.67 -11.89
CA GLY A 12 -7.46 -20.08 -13.27
C GLY A 12 -6.30 -21.06 -13.40
N LEU A 13 -5.18 -20.80 -12.69
CA LEU A 13 -4.02 -21.67 -12.66
C LEU A 13 -4.32 -23.01 -12.00
N LEU A 14 -5.03 -23.00 -10.87
CA LEU A 14 -5.48 -24.21 -10.19
C LEU A 14 -6.37 -25.06 -11.11
N ARG A 15 -7.33 -24.44 -11.80
CA ARG A 15 -8.24 -25.08 -12.75
C ARG A 15 -7.48 -25.74 -13.92
N LEU A 16 -6.48 -25.05 -14.46
CA LEU A 16 -5.59 -25.59 -15.50
C LEU A 16 -4.77 -26.78 -15.00
N LEU A 17 -4.22 -26.68 -13.80
CA LEU A 17 -3.46 -27.76 -13.17
C LEU A 17 -4.36 -28.99 -12.91
N THR A 18 -5.59 -28.77 -12.45
CA THR A 18 -6.56 -29.86 -12.21
C THR A 18 -6.98 -30.53 -13.52
N ALA A 19 -7.20 -29.74 -14.59
CA ALA A 19 -7.53 -30.27 -15.91
C ALA A 19 -6.37 -31.05 -16.55
N ALA A 20 -5.13 -30.68 -16.25
CA ALA A 20 -3.95 -31.42 -16.70
C ALA A 20 -3.72 -32.73 -15.91
N LEU A 21 -4.19 -32.82 -14.66
CA LEU A 21 -4.00 -33.98 -13.79
C LEU A 21 -5.11 -35.04 -13.88
N LEU A 22 -6.25 -34.73 -14.49
CA LEU A 22 -7.45 -35.58 -14.44
C LEU A 22 -8.31 -35.37 -15.71
N PRO A 23 -8.48 -36.31 -16.67
CA PRO A 23 -7.83 -37.61 -16.93
C PRO A 23 -7.32 -37.75 -18.40
N GLY A 24 -6.08 -38.19 -18.60
CA GLY A 24 -5.60 -38.58 -19.92
C GLY A 24 -4.17 -39.05 -19.86
N ASP A 25 -3.84 -40.09 -20.64
CA ASP A 25 -2.48 -40.61 -20.70
C ASP A 25 -1.50 -39.47 -21.00
N PRO A 26 -0.48 -39.23 -20.16
CA PRO A 26 0.49 -38.14 -20.37
C PRO A 26 1.31 -38.32 -21.66
N HIS A 27 1.24 -39.51 -22.26
CA HIS A 27 1.85 -39.86 -23.53
C HIS A 27 0.93 -39.61 -24.74
N SER A 28 -0.32 -39.17 -24.52
CA SER A 28 -1.21 -38.75 -25.59
C SER A 28 -0.79 -37.38 -26.13
N SER A 29 -0.89 -37.18 -27.46
CA SER A 29 -0.57 -35.92 -28.12
C SER A 29 -1.40 -34.74 -27.56
N LEU A 30 -2.66 -35.00 -27.19
CA LEU A 30 -3.54 -34.05 -26.52
C LEU A 30 -3.04 -33.66 -25.13
N GLY A 31 -2.62 -34.62 -24.30
CA GLY A 31 -2.06 -34.37 -22.96
C GLY A 31 -0.79 -33.53 -23.00
N LEU A 32 0.14 -33.83 -23.90
CA LEU A 32 1.34 -33.02 -24.14
C LEU A 32 1.01 -31.60 -24.58
N THR A 33 0.01 -31.43 -25.46
CA THR A 33 -0.41 -30.10 -25.95
C THR A 33 -1.00 -29.26 -24.82
N VAL A 34 -1.85 -29.85 -23.99
CA VAL A 34 -2.45 -29.18 -22.82
C VAL A 34 -1.37 -28.80 -21.81
N LEU A 35 -0.42 -29.68 -21.55
CA LEU A 35 0.69 -29.40 -20.63
C LEU A 35 1.58 -28.26 -21.15
N ALA A 36 1.90 -28.26 -22.45
CA ALA A 36 2.68 -27.19 -23.09
C ALA A 36 1.96 -25.84 -23.08
N ALA A 37 0.64 -25.84 -23.32
CA ALA A 37 -0.16 -24.62 -23.22
C ALA A 37 -0.23 -24.08 -21.78
N ALA A 38 -0.37 -24.98 -20.81
CA ALA A 38 -0.37 -24.62 -19.39
C ALA A 38 0.97 -24.03 -18.95
N THR A 39 2.10 -24.66 -19.33
CA THR A 39 3.44 -24.17 -18.97
C THR A 39 3.72 -22.81 -19.62
N ALA A 40 3.33 -22.61 -20.87
CA ALA A 40 3.45 -21.31 -21.55
C ALA A 40 2.64 -20.22 -20.84
N LEU A 41 1.42 -20.53 -20.40
CA LEU A 41 0.58 -19.57 -19.67
C LEU A 41 1.19 -19.20 -18.31
N VAL A 42 1.71 -20.19 -17.57
CA VAL A 42 2.40 -19.97 -16.28
C VAL A 42 3.66 -19.11 -16.49
N ALA A 43 4.45 -19.39 -17.52
CA ALA A 43 5.63 -18.61 -17.86
C ALA A 43 5.26 -17.15 -18.19
N ALA A 44 4.23 -16.94 -19.01
CA ALA A 44 3.75 -15.60 -19.35
C ALA A 44 3.20 -14.84 -18.14
N ALA A 45 2.47 -15.51 -17.24
CA ALA A 45 2.02 -14.90 -16.00
C ALA A 45 3.20 -14.52 -15.09
N GLY A 46 4.22 -15.38 -15.03
CA GLY A 46 5.45 -15.15 -14.28
C GLY A 46 6.25 -13.95 -14.80
N THR A 47 6.39 -13.79 -16.12
CA THR A 47 7.10 -12.65 -16.71
C THR A 47 6.36 -11.34 -16.46
N VAL A 48 5.03 -11.32 -16.59
CA VAL A 48 4.21 -10.13 -16.26
C VAL A 48 4.37 -9.77 -14.78
N ALA A 49 4.30 -10.75 -13.87
CA ALA A 49 4.48 -10.51 -12.44
C ALA A 49 5.89 -9.95 -12.14
N ALA A 50 6.93 -10.53 -12.74
CA ALA A 50 8.31 -10.07 -12.58
C ALA A 50 8.48 -8.62 -13.07
N LEU A 51 7.95 -8.28 -14.24
CA LEU A 51 7.99 -6.92 -14.78
C LEU A 51 7.25 -5.92 -13.88
N GLN A 52 6.11 -6.32 -13.29
CA GLN A 52 5.38 -5.46 -12.37
C GLN A 52 6.14 -5.23 -11.06
N VAL A 53 6.78 -6.26 -10.52
CA VAL A 53 7.63 -6.13 -9.32
C VAL A 53 8.83 -5.23 -9.63
N LEU A 54 9.51 -5.48 -10.74
CA LEU A 54 10.65 -4.67 -11.18
C LEU A 54 10.25 -3.21 -11.38
N GLY A 55 9.14 -2.95 -12.08
CA GLY A 55 8.60 -1.61 -12.28
C GLY A 55 8.30 -0.89 -10.97
N ARG A 56 7.72 -1.59 -9.97
CA ARG A 56 7.49 -1.02 -8.63
C ARG A 56 8.79 -0.73 -7.88
N VAL A 57 9.80 -1.60 -7.99
CA VAL A 57 11.12 -1.40 -7.38
C VAL A 57 11.80 -0.17 -7.99
N LEU A 58 11.87 -0.09 -9.33
CA LEU A 58 12.42 1.09 -10.01
C LEU A 58 11.66 2.36 -9.68
N ALA A 59 10.33 2.35 -9.68
CA ALA A 59 9.53 3.50 -9.30
C ALA A 59 9.88 4.00 -7.89
N ARG A 60 10.09 3.10 -6.92
CA ARG A 60 10.52 3.46 -5.57
C ARG A 60 11.94 4.02 -5.54
N LEU A 61 12.89 3.41 -6.25
CA LEU A 61 14.27 3.87 -6.34
C LEU A 61 14.36 5.28 -6.96
N LEU A 62 13.52 5.56 -7.97
CA LEU A 62 13.42 6.86 -8.63
C LEU A 62 12.56 7.87 -7.85
N GLY A 63 12.09 7.52 -6.65
CA GLY A 63 11.32 8.41 -5.79
C GLY A 63 9.90 8.69 -6.28
N ALA A 64 9.39 7.94 -7.26
CA ALA A 64 8.01 8.05 -7.71
C ALA A 64 7.06 7.62 -6.58
N ARG A 65 6.12 8.50 -6.24
CA ARG A 65 5.11 8.26 -5.20
C ARG A 65 3.74 8.15 -5.84
N ALA A 66 2.93 7.23 -5.31
CA ALA A 66 1.52 7.15 -5.68
C ALA A 66 0.82 8.49 -5.36
N PRO A 67 -0.12 8.96 -6.20
CA PRO A 67 -0.85 10.21 -5.96
C PRO A 67 -1.48 10.30 -4.57
N GLN A 68 -1.99 9.18 -4.05
CA GLN A 68 -2.57 9.08 -2.70
C GLN A 68 -1.52 9.37 -1.61
N ALA A 69 -0.31 8.81 -1.73
CA ALA A 69 0.76 9.06 -0.76
C ALA A 69 1.21 10.53 -0.74
N VAL A 70 1.18 11.22 -1.90
CA VAL A 70 1.45 12.67 -1.97
C VAL A 70 0.35 13.45 -1.26
N ARG A 71 -0.92 13.14 -1.54
CA ARG A 71 -2.09 13.76 -0.90
C ARG A 71 -2.08 13.57 0.61
N ASP A 72 -1.84 12.35 1.08
CA ASP A 72 -1.78 12.05 2.52
C ASP A 72 -0.61 12.77 3.18
N GLY A 73 0.53 12.84 2.50
CA GLY A 73 1.69 13.60 2.95
C GLY A 73 1.38 15.10 3.09
N THR A 74 0.70 15.71 2.11
CA THR A 74 0.35 17.13 2.16
C THR A 74 -0.69 17.44 3.24
N LEU A 75 -1.72 16.60 3.37
CA LEU A 75 -2.73 16.72 4.43
C LEU A 75 -2.11 16.58 5.81
N ARG A 76 -1.23 15.60 6.02
CA ARG A 76 -0.52 15.42 7.28
C ARG A 76 0.34 16.65 7.60
N ARG A 77 1.07 17.18 6.61
CA ARG A 77 1.91 18.37 6.78
C ARG A 77 1.08 19.62 7.11
N ARG A 78 -0.12 19.75 6.54
CA ARG A 78 -1.08 20.81 6.88
C ARG A 78 -1.60 20.63 8.30
N ALA A 79 -2.00 19.41 8.68
CA ALA A 79 -2.48 19.09 10.01
C ALA A 79 -1.45 19.43 11.10
N TRP A 80 -0.18 19.07 10.91
CA TRP A 80 0.90 19.44 11.84
C TRP A 80 1.07 20.96 12.00
N ARG A 81 0.92 21.72 10.91
CA ARG A 81 1.03 23.19 10.94
C ARG A 81 -0.15 23.87 11.63
N THR A 82 -1.31 23.21 11.70
CA THR A 82 -2.52 23.73 12.34
C THR A 82 -2.90 22.99 13.62
N ALA A 83 -2.07 22.06 14.08
CA ALA A 83 -2.33 21.24 15.26
C ALA A 83 -2.36 22.07 16.55
N PHE A 84 -1.65 23.20 16.55
CA PHE A 84 -1.64 24.15 17.64
C PHE A 84 -2.48 25.37 17.25
N LEU A 85 -3.42 25.75 18.12
CA LEU A 85 -3.94 27.11 18.09
C LEU A 85 -2.76 28.06 18.33
N PRO A 86 -2.65 29.19 17.63
CA PRO A 86 -1.73 30.25 18.03
C PRO A 86 -2.01 30.55 19.51
N GLN A 87 -1.04 30.27 20.39
CA GLN A 87 -1.19 30.63 21.79
C GLN A 87 -1.38 32.14 21.85
N ARG A 88 -2.53 32.59 22.37
CA ARG A 88 -2.72 34.00 22.67
C ARG A 88 -1.70 34.34 23.74
N ASP A 89 -0.84 35.31 23.45
CA ASP A 89 0.12 35.81 24.41
C ASP A 89 -0.60 36.09 25.74
N PRO A 90 -0.27 35.34 26.82
CA PRO A 90 -0.90 35.54 28.13
C PRO A 90 -0.64 36.94 28.68
N ASP A 91 0.41 37.61 28.18
CA ASP A 91 0.82 38.95 28.55
C ASP A 91 0.32 40.05 27.59
N ALA A 92 -0.52 39.69 26.60
CA ALA A 92 -1.12 40.68 25.69
C ALA A 92 -1.88 41.76 26.48
N ARG A 93 -1.62 43.03 26.11
CA ARG A 93 -2.19 44.23 26.75
C ARG A 93 -3.73 44.12 26.81
N GLY A 94 -4.28 44.10 28.02
CA GLY A 94 -5.73 43.99 28.27
C GLY A 94 -6.20 42.66 28.86
N ARG A 95 -5.32 41.64 29.00
CA ARG A 95 -5.64 40.44 29.79
C ARG A 95 -5.14 40.58 31.23
N ARG A 96 -6.01 40.32 32.21
CA ARG A 96 -5.60 40.20 33.61
C ARG A 96 -4.68 38.98 33.72
N ARG A 97 -3.43 39.18 34.14
CA ARG A 97 -2.51 38.09 34.48
C ARG A 97 -3.20 37.18 35.51
N PRO A 98 -3.28 35.86 35.28
CA PRO A 98 -3.59 34.92 36.35
C PRO A 98 -2.55 35.16 37.44
N ARG A 99 -2.97 35.67 38.59
CA ARG A 99 -2.06 35.82 39.73
C ARG A 99 -1.68 34.41 40.15
N ALA A 100 -0.38 34.10 40.16
CA ALA A 100 0.10 32.88 40.78
C ALA A 100 -0.55 32.76 42.17
N PRO A 101 -0.96 31.55 42.62
CA PRO A 101 -1.46 31.35 43.96
C PRO A 101 -0.49 32.02 44.92
N GLY A 102 -0.95 33.05 45.64
CA GLY A 102 -0.09 33.80 46.54
C GLY A 102 0.48 32.82 47.54
N ALA A 103 1.81 32.72 47.60
CA ALA A 103 2.48 31.95 48.63
C ALA A 103 1.95 32.47 49.97
N ALA A 104 1.12 31.65 50.64
CA ALA A 104 0.65 31.97 51.97
C ALA A 104 1.90 32.12 52.86
N PRO A 105 1.97 33.16 53.71
CA PRO A 105 3.11 33.30 54.61
C PRO A 105 3.19 32.04 55.49
N THR A 106 4.32 31.35 55.45
CA THR A 106 4.65 30.30 56.40
C THR A 106 4.69 30.92 57.80
N ALA A 107 3.76 30.50 58.66
CA ALA A 107 3.72 30.89 60.05
C ALA A 107 5.05 30.53 60.75
N ALA A 108 5.56 31.44 61.57
CA ALA A 108 6.77 31.31 62.37
C ALA A 108 6.54 30.48 63.63
#